data_AF-A0A1F7UK87-F1
#
_entry.id   AF-A0A1F7UK87-F1
#
_cell.length_a   1.000
_cell.length_b   1.000
_cell.length_c   1.000
_cell.angle_alpha   90.00
_cell.angle_beta   90.00
_cell.angle_gamma   90.00
#
_symmetry.space_group_name_H-M   'P 1'
#
loop_
_entity.id
_entity.type
_entity.pdbx_description
1 polymer ?
#
loop_
_entity_poly.entity_id
_entity_poly.type
_entity_poly.pdbx_seq_one_letter_code
_entity_poly.pdbx_strand_id
1 'polypeptide(L)'
;MALECAAAILLILGFFSRLAAGLLLVMFAVGFAWYPFRDAIEQIHFLGIAIFIFAWGRGRLSLGSVFSRLVASAPSHIRPAAALALRVTLGLGLIILALGKVLRPDLHLNLLEAFPWNPLSVVHQVLPTLTPDWYLFGITLVEALLGLLVLLGRLLRPLAALLVGLFIIGATFLPLTDLLGHLPYIGAAAALAILGRTGEKEYAEVR
;
A
#
# COMPACT_ATOMS: atom_id res chain seq x y z
N MET A 1 2.66 -20.14 4.96
CA MET A 1 2.69 -19.86 6.42
C MET A 1 4.09 -19.57 6.98
N ALA A 2 5.01 -20.53 7.12
CA ALA A 2 6.31 -20.28 7.79
C ALA A 2 7.16 -19.15 7.14
N LEU A 3 7.17 -19.09 5.80
CA LEU A 3 7.89 -18.07 5.03
C LEU A 3 7.28 -16.67 5.19
N GLU A 4 5.96 -16.57 5.22
CA GLU A 4 5.21 -15.31 5.42
C GLU A 4 5.46 -14.76 6.83
N CYS A 5 5.41 -15.62 7.85
CA CYS A 5 5.71 -15.23 9.23
C CYS A 5 7.16 -14.75 9.36
N ALA A 6 8.12 -15.45 8.75
CA ALA A 6 9.51 -15.03 8.76
C ALA A 6 9.69 -13.67 8.05
N ALA A 7 9.08 -13.48 6.88
CA ALA A 7 9.11 -12.20 6.16
C ALA A 7 8.52 -11.05 6.99
N ALA A 8 7.35 -11.28 7.61
CA ALA A 8 6.68 -10.31 8.45
C ALA A 8 7.52 -9.93 9.67
N ILE A 9 8.10 -10.92 10.38
CA ILE A 9 8.96 -10.69 11.54
C ILE A 9 10.21 -9.90 11.14
N LEU A 10 10.85 -10.24 10.02
CA LEU A 10 12.04 -9.53 9.52
C LEU A 10 11.71 -8.07 9.15
N LEU A 11 10.55 -7.83 8.52
CA LEU A 11 10.08 -6.49 8.19
C LEU A 11 9.74 -5.67 9.45
N ILE A 12 9.00 -6.24 10.39
CA ILE A 12 8.55 -5.56 11.63
C ILE A 12 9.75 -5.23 12.52
N LEU A 13 10.66 -6.17 12.74
CA LEU A 13 11.85 -5.96 13.56
C LEU A 13 12.94 -5.15 12.84
N GLY A 14 12.78 -4.93 11.52
CA GLY A 14 13.75 -4.24 10.69
C GLY A 14 15.09 -4.98 10.57
N PHE A 15 15.13 -6.29 10.83
CA PHE A 15 16.31 -7.12 10.62
C PHE A 15 16.44 -7.48 9.13
N PHE A 16 17.66 -7.38 8.59
CA PHE A 16 17.96 -7.76 7.20
C PHE A 16 16.95 -7.19 6.18
N SER A 17 16.61 -5.90 6.30
CA SER A 17 15.60 -5.20 5.48
C SER A 17 15.68 -5.49 3.97
N ARG A 18 16.87 -5.65 3.41
CA ARG A 18 17.06 -6.03 2.00
C ARG A 18 16.77 -7.49 1.69
N LEU A 19 17.09 -8.41 2.60
CA LEU A 19 16.72 -9.81 2.46
C LEU A 19 15.21 -9.97 2.57
N ALA A 20 14.59 -9.24 3.49
CA ALA A 20 13.14 -9.18 3.61
C ALA A 20 12.48 -8.59 2.35
N ALA A 21 13.05 -7.53 1.76
CA ALA A 21 12.61 -6.99 0.48
C ALA A 21 12.77 -7.98 -0.67
N GLY A 22 13.90 -8.70 -0.74
CA GLY A 22 14.13 -9.74 -1.73
C GLY A 22 13.12 -10.89 -1.59
N LEU A 23 12.85 -11.31 -0.35
CA LEU A 23 11.84 -12.32 -0.07
C LEU A 23 10.44 -11.87 -0.47
N LEU A 24 10.08 -10.61 -0.20
CA LEU A 24 8.81 -10.02 -0.61
C LEU A 24 8.65 -10.01 -2.14
N LEU A 25 9.72 -9.70 -2.87
CA LEU A 25 9.74 -9.74 -4.34
C LEU A 25 9.52 -11.17 -4.87
N VAL A 26 10.19 -12.16 -4.27
CA VAL A 26 10.02 -13.58 -4.61
C VAL A 26 8.59 -14.03 -4.33
N MET A 27 8.02 -13.66 -3.18
CA MET A 27 6.64 -13.98 -2.84
C MET A 27 5.65 -13.38 -3.83
N PHE A 28 5.84 -12.12 -4.23
CA PHE A 28 5.01 -11.49 -5.26
C PHE A 28 5.10 -12.24 -6.60
N ALA A 29 6.30 -12.62 -7.05
CA ALA A 29 6.50 -13.37 -8.29
C ALA A 29 5.88 -14.78 -8.23
N VAL A 30 6.08 -15.50 -7.13
CA VAL A 30 5.49 -16.84 -6.89
C VAL A 30 3.96 -16.76 -6.84
N GLY A 31 3.39 -15.65 -6.37
CA GLY A 31 1.95 -15.42 -6.38
C GLY A 31 1.30 -15.64 -7.75
N PHE A 32 1.96 -15.21 -8.84
CA PHE A 32 1.45 -15.43 -10.20
C PHE A 32 1.45 -16.89 -10.66
N ALA A 33 2.25 -17.76 -10.03
CA ALA A 33 2.27 -19.18 -10.35
C ALA A 33 1.17 -19.97 -9.61
N TRP A 34 0.68 -19.45 -8.48
CA TRP A 34 -0.28 -20.14 -7.61
C TRP A 34 -1.69 -19.55 -7.63
N TYR A 35 -1.83 -18.27 -7.97
CA TYR A 35 -3.10 -17.56 -7.95
C TYR A 35 -3.46 -17.05 -9.35
N PRO A 36 -4.77 -16.87 -9.65
CA PRO A 36 -5.19 -16.21 -10.88
C PRO A 36 -4.53 -14.84 -11.03
N PHE A 37 -4.22 -14.46 -12.27
CA PHE A 37 -3.56 -13.18 -12.59
C PHE A 37 -4.23 -11.98 -11.90
N ARG A 38 -5.57 -11.98 -11.82
CA ARG A 38 -6.37 -10.96 -11.17
C ARG A 38 -6.03 -10.81 -9.68
N ASP A 39 -5.99 -11.90 -8.94
CA ASP A 39 -5.77 -11.85 -7.48
C ASP A 39 -4.30 -11.56 -7.18
N ALA A 40 -3.37 -12.02 -8.04
CA ALA A 40 -1.95 -11.69 -7.93
C ALA A 40 -1.66 -10.20 -8.24
N ILE A 41 -2.30 -9.61 -9.25
CA ILE A 41 -2.05 -8.22 -9.64
C ILE A 41 -2.63 -7.20 -8.64
N GLU A 42 -3.66 -7.56 -7.87
CA GLU A 42 -4.14 -6.75 -6.73
C GLU A 42 -3.03 -6.47 -5.70
N GLN A 43 -2.01 -7.34 -5.66
CA GLN A 43 -0.86 -7.24 -4.77
C GLN A 43 0.31 -6.42 -5.35
N ILE A 44 0.12 -5.69 -6.46
CA ILE A 44 1.17 -4.91 -7.15
C ILE A 44 1.89 -3.90 -6.24
N HIS A 45 1.22 -3.38 -5.21
CA HIS A 45 1.80 -2.45 -4.25
C HIS A 45 3.00 -3.05 -3.49
N PHE A 46 3.02 -4.37 -3.27
CA PHE A 46 4.16 -5.06 -2.65
C PHE A 46 5.44 -4.99 -3.48
N LEU A 47 5.33 -4.91 -4.83
CA LEU A 47 6.48 -4.73 -5.71
C LEU A 47 7.20 -3.41 -5.41
N GLY A 48 6.47 -2.29 -5.33
CA GLY A 48 7.08 -1.00 -5.02
C GLY A 48 7.56 -0.91 -3.58
N ILE A 49 6.87 -1.53 -2.63
CA ILE A 49 7.33 -1.62 -1.23
C ILE A 49 8.66 -2.37 -1.18
N ALA A 50 8.80 -3.50 -1.87
CA ALA A 50 10.04 -4.27 -1.94
C ALA A 50 11.19 -3.43 -2.53
N ILE A 51 10.97 -2.79 -3.69
CA ILE A 51 11.97 -1.93 -4.34
C ILE A 51 12.37 -0.78 -3.42
N PHE A 52 11.40 -0.15 -2.76
CA PHE A 52 11.63 0.95 -1.84
C PHE A 52 12.45 0.53 -0.62
N ILE A 53 12.06 -0.55 0.07
CA ILE A 53 12.79 -1.06 1.24
C ILE A 53 14.19 -1.51 0.84
N PHE A 54 14.37 -2.11 -0.33
CA PHE A 54 15.68 -2.50 -0.84
C PHE A 54 16.62 -1.29 -1.00
N ALA A 55 16.12 -0.19 -1.58
CA ALA A 55 16.87 1.04 -1.79
C ALA A 55 17.10 1.85 -0.49
N TRP A 56 16.10 1.90 0.39
CA TRP A 56 16.09 2.73 1.60
C TRP A 56 16.45 2.02 2.89
N GLY A 57 16.66 0.69 2.88
CA GLY A 57 16.75 -0.22 4.03
C GLY A 57 17.80 0.06 5.12
N ARG A 58 18.40 1.26 5.15
CA ARG A 58 19.25 1.81 6.22
C ARG A 58 18.45 2.72 7.16
N GLY A 59 17.31 2.26 7.69
CA GLY A 59 16.54 3.05 8.64
C GLY A 59 17.31 3.29 9.94
N ARG A 60 17.37 4.56 10.42
CA ARG A 60 17.93 4.94 11.74
C ARG A 60 17.29 4.21 12.94
N LEU A 61 16.12 3.60 12.73
CA LEU A 61 15.33 2.88 13.74
C LEU A 61 15.38 1.34 13.58
N SER A 62 16.15 0.81 12.62
CA SER A 62 16.38 -0.64 12.49
C SER A 62 17.37 -1.09 13.57
N LEU A 63 16.99 -2.07 14.40
CA LEU A 63 17.93 -2.76 15.31
C LEU A 63 19.07 -3.45 14.54
N GLY A 64 18.84 -3.76 13.26
CA GLY A 64 19.86 -4.22 12.32
C GLY A 64 20.95 -3.19 12.02
N SER A 65 20.78 -1.89 12.31
CA SER A 65 21.86 -0.90 12.17
C SER A 65 23.03 -1.14 13.14
N VAL A 66 22.77 -1.80 14.28
CA VAL A 66 23.78 -2.20 15.26
C VAL A 66 24.56 -3.44 14.79
N PHE A 67 23.90 -4.37 14.09
CA PHE A 67 24.47 -5.66 13.68
C PHE A 67 24.96 -5.72 12.22
N SER A 68 24.45 -4.90 11.30
CA SER A 68 24.72 -4.98 9.87
C SER A 68 25.85 -4.06 9.40
N ARG A 69 27.07 -4.29 9.90
CA ARG A 69 28.29 -3.83 9.22
C ARG A 69 28.59 -4.61 7.92
N LEU A 70 27.86 -5.71 7.67
CA LEU A 70 28.20 -6.71 6.67
C LEU A 70 27.55 -6.52 5.28
N VAL A 71 26.64 -5.57 5.07
CA VAL A 71 25.95 -5.39 3.78
C VAL A 71 26.09 -3.94 3.28
N ALA A 72 26.81 -3.79 2.15
CA ALA A 72 27.15 -2.52 1.52
C ALA A 72 25.95 -1.57 1.35
N SER A 73 26.12 -0.26 1.47
CA SER A 73 25.08 0.73 1.14
C SER A 73 24.61 0.53 -0.30
N ALA A 74 23.29 0.49 -0.52
CA ALA A 74 22.75 0.68 -1.84
C ALA A 74 23.16 2.09 -2.29
N PRO A 75 23.60 2.28 -3.54
CA PRO A 75 24.03 3.59 -4.01
C PRO A 75 22.92 4.62 -3.81
N SER A 76 23.26 5.86 -3.41
CA SER A 76 22.28 6.95 -3.24
C SER A 76 21.45 7.17 -4.50
N HIS A 77 22.02 6.83 -5.65
CA HIS A 77 21.41 7.08 -6.94
C HIS A 77 20.15 6.22 -7.22
N ILE A 78 19.97 5.05 -6.60
CA ILE A 78 18.75 4.25 -6.89
C ILE A 78 17.51 4.74 -6.13
N ARG A 79 17.68 5.63 -5.15
CA ARG A 79 16.61 6.07 -4.25
C ARG A 79 15.48 6.78 -4.99
N PRO A 80 15.74 7.72 -5.92
CA PRO A 80 14.64 8.38 -6.62
C PRO A 80 13.79 7.46 -7.49
N ALA A 81 14.44 6.52 -8.18
CA ALA A 81 13.74 5.48 -8.93
C ALA A 81 12.88 4.60 -8.01
N ALA A 82 13.38 4.28 -6.82
CA ALA A 82 12.63 3.49 -5.84
C ALA A 82 11.43 4.24 -5.23
N ALA A 83 11.55 5.55 -4.97
CA ALA A 83 10.43 6.39 -4.55
C ALA A 83 9.36 6.50 -5.65
N LEU A 84 9.79 6.64 -6.90
CA LEU A 84 8.90 6.63 -8.06
C LEU A 84 8.18 5.28 -8.20
N ALA A 85 8.90 4.17 -8.07
CA ALA A 85 8.32 2.83 -8.13
C ALA A 85 7.25 2.64 -7.06
N LEU A 86 7.55 3.01 -5.80
CA LEU A 86 6.58 2.96 -4.70
C LEU A 86 5.30 3.74 -5.01
N ARG A 87 5.44 4.96 -5.53
CA ARG A 87 4.30 5.81 -5.88
C ARG A 87 3.47 5.21 -7.01
N VAL A 88 4.13 4.76 -8.08
CA VAL A 88 3.45 4.19 -9.25
C VAL A 88 2.70 2.93 -8.85
N THR A 89 3.33 1.99 -8.14
CA THR A 89 2.67 0.76 -7.73
C THR A 89 1.59 0.99 -6.67
N LEU A 90 1.73 1.97 -5.79
CA LEU A 90 0.67 2.35 -4.85
C LEU A 90 -0.54 2.91 -5.60
N GLY A 91 -0.33 3.85 -6.51
CA GLY A 91 -1.40 4.43 -7.34
C GLY A 91 -2.10 3.39 -8.20
N LEU A 92 -1.34 2.51 -8.85
CA LEU A 92 -1.91 1.37 -9.59
C LEU A 92 -2.66 0.41 -8.67
N GLY A 93 -2.12 0.08 -7.49
CA GLY A 93 -2.78 -0.78 -6.51
C GLY A 93 -4.16 -0.25 -6.11
N LEU A 94 -4.28 1.06 -5.86
CA LEU A 94 -5.56 1.71 -5.56
C LEU A 94 -6.55 1.63 -6.73
N ILE A 95 -6.09 1.86 -7.96
CA ILE A 95 -6.94 1.75 -9.16
C ILE A 95 -7.43 0.32 -9.36
N ILE A 96 -6.55 -0.66 -9.15
CA ILE A 96 -6.88 -2.09 -9.26
C ILE A 96 -7.85 -2.50 -8.15
N LEU A 97 -7.66 -2.01 -6.92
CA LEU A 97 -8.57 -2.24 -5.79
C LEU A 97 -9.96 -1.66 -6.08
N ALA A 98 -10.03 -0.46 -6.67
CA ALA A 98 -11.28 0.15 -7.09
C ALA A 98 -11.97 -0.69 -8.18
N LEU A 99 -11.20 -1.15 -9.18
CA LEU A 99 -11.73 -2.03 -10.22
C LEU A 99 -12.23 -3.36 -9.64
N GLY A 100 -11.58 -3.88 -8.60
CA GLY A 100 -12.03 -5.06 -7.85
C GLY A 100 -13.44 -4.89 -7.28
N LYS A 101 -13.78 -3.70 -6.78
CA LYS A 101 -15.13 -3.38 -6.26
C LYS A 101 -16.21 -3.42 -7.34
N VAL A 102 -15.89 -3.03 -8.58
CA VAL A 102 -16.82 -3.09 -9.72
C VAL A 102 -16.98 -4.50 -10.24
N LEU A 103 -15.90 -5.26 -10.27
CA LEU A 103 -15.90 -6.60 -10.85
C LEU A 103 -16.48 -7.66 -9.90
N ARG A 104 -16.44 -7.42 -8.59
CA ARG A 104 -16.96 -8.31 -7.55
C ARG A 104 -17.75 -7.51 -6.50
N PRO A 105 -18.86 -6.86 -6.90
CA PRO A 105 -19.64 -6.00 -6.00
C PRO A 105 -20.16 -6.78 -4.80
N ASP A 106 -20.54 -8.04 -5.02
CA ASP A 106 -21.08 -8.96 -4.00
C ASP A 106 -20.10 -9.13 -2.82
N LEU A 107 -18.79 -9.20 -3.07
CA LEU A 107 -17.81 -9.35 -1.99
C LEU A 107 -17.80 -8.14 -1.05
N HIS A 108 -17.92 -6.94 -1.61
CA HIS A 108 -17.92 -5.71 -0.82
C HIS A 108 -19.26 -5.55 -0.07
N LEU A 109 -20.38 -5.80 -0.74
CA LEU A 109 -21.70 -5.67 -0.12
C LEU A 109 -21.91 -6.72 0.98
N ASN A 110 -21.52 -7.97 0.74
CA ASN A 110 -21.58 -9.02 1.78
C ASN A 110 -20.72 -8.69 2.99
N LEU A 111 -19.56 -8.03 2.80
CA LEU A 111 -18.75 -7.56 3.92
C LEU A 111 -19.49 -6.48 4.72
N LEU A 112 -20.14 -5.52 4.06
CA LEU A 112 -20.92 -4.50 4.76
C LEU A 112 -22.11 -5.10 5.49
N GLU A 113 -22.83 -6.04 4.89
CA GLU A 113 -23.97 -6.73 5.53
C GLU A 113 -23.54 -7.55 6.75
N ALA A 114 -22.34 -8.12 6.74
CA ALA A 114 -21.82 -8.90 7.86
C ALA A 114 -21.49 -8.05 9.11
N PHE A 115 -21.29 -6.74 8.97
CA PHE A 115 -20.90 -5.84 10.06
C PHE A 115 -21.93 -4.72 10.24
N PRO A 116 -22.69 -4.70 11.35
CA PRO A 116 -23.74 -3.69 11.59
C PRO A 116 -23.20 -2.25 11.64
N TRP A 117 -21.97 -2.10 12.13
CA TRP A 117 -21.25 -0.82 12.18
C TRP A 117 -20.21 -0.78 11.07
N ASN A 118 -20.60 -0.27 9.91
CA ASN A 118 -19.76 -0.18 8.72
C ASN A 118 -19.80 1.24 8.10
N PRO A 119 -18.91 1.58 7.15
CA PRO A 119 -18.87 2.93 6.60
C PRO A 119 -20.16 3.34 5.86
N LEU A 120 -20.88 2.40 5.22
CA LEU A 120 -22.18 2.67 4.62
C LEU A 120 -23.22 3.07 5.69
N SER A 121 -23.27 2.35 6.82
CA SER A 121 -24.20 2.64 7.92
C SER A 121 -23.97 4.03 8.51
N VAL A 122 -22.72 4.50 8.57
CA VAL A 122 -22.38 5.86 9.02
C VAL A 122 -22.83 6.89 8.01
N VAL A 123 -22.59 6.67 6.72
CA VAL A 123 -23.03 7.58 5.66
C VAL A 123 -24.56 7.65 5.61
N HIS A 124 -25.27 6.54 5.83
CA HIS A 124 -26.73 6.48 5.90
C HIS A 124 -27.33 7.33 7.02
N GLN A 125 -26.61 7.56 8.12
CA GLN A 125 -27.09 8.47 9.18
C GLN A 125 -27.23 9.91 8.68
N VAL A 126 -26.43 10.30 7.68
CA VAL A 126 -26.43 11.65 7.10
C VAL A 126 -27.21 11.69 5.79
N LEU A 127 -27.15 10.61 5.00
CA LEU A 127 -27.78 10.49 3.69
C LEU A 127 -28.58 9.18 3.58
N PRO A 128 -29.77 9.11 4.20
CA PRO A 128 -30.56 7.87 4.29
C PRO A 128 -31.12 7.39 2.95
N THR A 129 -31.15 8.27 1.93
CA THR A 129 -31.61 7.93 0.58
C THR A 129 -30.53 7.30 -0.30
N LEU A 130 -29.28 7.22 0.19
CA LEU A 130 -28.17 6.64 -0.57
C LEU A 130 -28.37 5.12 -0.67
N THR A 131 -28.53 4.55 -1.85
CA THR A 131 -28.60 3.08 -1.97
C THR A 131 -27.20 2.45 -1.84
N PRO A 132 -27.07 1.18 -1.43
CA PRO A 132 -25.78 0.47 -1.43
C PRO A 132 -25.03 0.54 -2.76
N ASP A 133 -25.74 0.47 -3.89
CA ASP A 133 -25.14 0.55 -5.24
C ASP A 133 -24.48 1.92 -5.51
N TRP A 134 -25.21 3.01 -5.25
CA TRP A 134 -24.68 4.36 -5.36
C TRP A 134 -23.52 4.63 -4.39
N TYR A 135 -23.57 4.07 -3.18
CA TYR A 135 -22.45 4.11 -2.26
C TYR A 135 -21.23 3.39 -2.83
N LEU A 136 -21.41 2.15 -3.32
CA LEU A 136 -20.34 1.34 -3.91
C LEU A 136 -19.69 2.05 -5.11
N PHE A 137 -20.52 2.64 -5.99
CA PHE A 137 -20.06 3.45 -7.10
C PHE A 137 -19.24 4.66 -6.62
N GLY A 138 -19.73 5.36 -5.60
CA GLY A 138 -19.06 6.53 -5.01
C GLY A 138 -17.68 6.19 -4.46
N ILE A 139 -17.57 5.15 -3.62
CA ILE A 139 -16.28 4.75 -3.04
C ILE A 139 -15.31 4.22 -4.11
N THR A 140 -15.82 3.53 -5.12
CA THR A 140 -15.04 3.05 -6.27
C THR A 140 -14.43 4.24 -7.00
N LEU A 141 -15.25 5.24 -7.31
CA LEU A 141 -14.81 6.43 -8.02
C LEU A 141 -13.77 7.21 -7.21
N VAL A 142 -14.03 7.41 -5.91
CA VAL A 142 -13.09 8.09 -5.01
C VAL A 142 -11.75 7.35 -4.97
N GLU A 143 -11.75 6.03 -4.79
CA GLU A 143 -10.53 5.24 -4.71
C GLU A 143 -9.73 5.25 -6.02
N ALA A 144 -10.41 5.12 -7.17
CA ALA A 144 -9.78 5.23 -8.48
C ALA A 144 -9.18 6.64 -8.72
N LEU A 145 -9.89 7.70 -8.32
CA LEU A 145 -9.41 9.08 -8.43
C LEU A 145 -8.21 9.33 -7.51
N LEU A 146 -8.24 8.86 -6.26
CA LEU A 146 -7.10 8.94 -5.34
C LEU A 146 -5.90 8.19 -5.92
N GLY A 147 -6.11 6.97 -6.45
CA GLY A 147 -5.08 6.18 -7.12
C GLY A 147 -4.45 6.92 -8.31
N LEU A 148 -5.29 7.53 -9.15
CA LEU A 148 -4.82 8.33 -10.29
C LEU A 148 -4.02 9.57 -9.85
N LEU A 149 -4.48 10.28 -8.83
CA LEU A 149 -3.78 11.46 -8.31
C LEU A 149 -2.41 11.11 -7.70
N VAL A 150 -2.32 9.98 -6.97
CA VAL A 150 -1.04 9.42 -6.49
C VAL A 150 -0.15 9.04 -7.67
N LEU A 151 -0.70 8.34 -8.67
CA LEU A 151 0.02 7.92 -9.88
C LEU A 151 0.55 9.10 -10.71
N LEU A 152 -0.14 10.24 -10.71
CA LEU A 152 0.32 11.48 -11.35
C LEU A 152 1.28 12.29 -10.45
N GLY A 153 1.34 11.97 -9.16
CA GLY A 153 2.15 12.67 -8.17
C GLY A 153 1.70 14.10 -7.93
N ARG A 154 0.40 14.39 -8.09
CA ARG A 154 -0.17 15.70 -7.74
C ARG A 154 -0.58 15.70 -6.28
N LEU A 155 -0.24 16.78 -5.56
CA LEU A 155 -0.54 16.93 -4.14
C LEU A 155 -0.11 15.71 -3.29
N LEU A 156 1.01 15.07 -3.67
CA LEU A 156 1.38 13.75 -3.16
C LEU A 156 1.45 13.68 -1.63
N ARG A 157 2.04 14.69 -0.98
CA ARG A 157 2.15 14.72 0.49
C ARG A 157 0.79 14.76 1.20
N PRO A 158 -0.06 15.76 0.96
CA PRO A 158 -1.37 15.81 1.62
C PRO A 158 -2.26 14.63 1.20
N LEU A 159 -2.17 14.17 -0.04
CA LEU A 159 -2.94 13.02 -0.52
C LEU A 159 -2.52 11.71 0.17
N ALA A 160 -1.21 11.49 0.34
CA ALA A 160 -0.71 10.32 1.03
C ALA A 160 -1.03 10.37 2.53
N ALA A 161 -0.97 11.54 3.17
CA ALA A 161 -1.42 11.73 4.54
C ALA A 161 -2.92 11.47 4.70
N LEU A 162 -3.74 11.93 3.74
CA LEU A 162 -5.17 11.63 3.68
C LEU A 162 -5.42 10.12 3.57
N LEU A 163 -4.70 9.42 2.69
CA LEU A 163 -4.82 7.96 2.52
C LEU A 163 -4.49 7.20 3.81
N VAL A 164 -3.44 7.59 4.53
CA VAL A 164 -3.12 7.03 5.85
C VAL A 164 -4.30 7.20 6.80
N GLY A 165 -4.86 8.41 6.88
CA GLY A 165 -6.03 8.69 7.71
C GLY A 165 -7.24 7.86 7.31
N LEU A 166 -7.58 7.81 6.02
CA LEU A 166 -8.73 7.07 5.50
C LEU A 166 -8.62 5.57 5.79
N PHE A 167 -7.44 4.96 5.61
CA PHE A 167 -7.27 3.53 5.88
C PHE A 167 -7.29 3.20 7.37
N ILE A 168 -6.71 4.05 8.22
CA ILE A 168 -6.80 3.88 9.68
C ILE A 168 -8.25 4.03 10.14
N ILE A 169 -8.97 5.06 9.66
CA ILE A 169 -10.37 5.31 10.00
C ILE A 169 -11.25 4.16 9.50
N GLY A 170 -11.11 3.77 8.23
CA GLY A 170 -11.86 2.66 7.62
C GLY A 170 -11.70 1.35 8.39
N ALA A 171 -10.47 1.07 8.83
CA ALA A 171 -10.17 -0.11 9.64
C ALA A 171 -10.81 -0.11 11.04
N THR A 172 -11.33 1.02 11.55
CA THR A 172 -12.08 1.03 12.82
C THR A 172 -13.50 0.47 12.67
N PHE A 173 -14.02 0.40 11.44
CA PHE A 173 -15.36 -0.11 11.14
C PHE A 173 -15.39 -1.59 10.75
N LEU A 174 -14.23 -2.18 10.44
CA LEU A 174 -14.13 -3.49 9.81
C LEU A 174 -13.26 -4.44 10.66
N PRO A 175 -13.36 -5.77 10.45
CA PRO A 175 -12.59 -6.73 11.25
C PRO A 175 -11.09 -6.53 11.09
N LEU A 176 -10.31 -7.06 12.05
CA LEU A 176 -8.85 -6.96 12.05
C LEU A 176 -8.22 -7.46 10.74
N THR A 177 -8.82 -8.45 10.08
CA THR A 177 -8.37 -8.95 8.78
C THR A 177 -8.37 -7.87 7.68
N ASP A 178 -9.34 -6.96 7.72
CA ASP A 178 -9.39 -5.82 6.80
C ASP A 178 -8.27 -4.81 7.09
N LEU A 179 -8.01 -4.51 8.37
CA LEU A 179 -6.87 -3.67 8.78
C LEU A 179 -5.54 -4.28 8.30
N LEU A 180 -5.36 -5.59 8.46
CA LEU A 180 -4.16 -6.30 8.01
C LEU A 180 -3.96 -6.17 6.50
N GLY A 181 -5.05 -6.18 5.72
CA GLY A 181 -5.02 -5.93 4.27
C GLY A 181 -4.60 -4.49 3.91
N HIS A 182 -4.91 -3.52 4.76
CA HIS A 182 -4.58 -2.11 4.54
C HIS A 182 -3.18 -1.70 5.05
N LEU A 183 -2.55 -2.47 5.94
CA LEU A 183 -1.22 -2.14 6.49
C LEU A 183 -0.15 -1.85 5.43
N PRO A 184 0.01 -2.64 4.35
CA PRO A 184 0.98 -2.34 3.30
C PRO A 184 0.71 -0.98 2.62
N TYR A 185 -0.57 -0.67 2.36
CA TYR A 185 -0.98 0.62 1.80
C TYR A 185 -0.69 1.77 2.75
N ILE A 186 -0.98 1.61 4.05
CA ILE A 186 -0.67 2.60 5.10
C ILE A 186 0.84 2.87 5.15
N GLY A 187 1.66 1.81 5.16
CA GLY A 187 3.13 1.95 5.21
C GLY A 187 3.69 2.67 3.97
N ALA A 188 3.23 2.30 2.77
CA ALA A 188 3.61 2.95 1.52
C ALA A 188 3.16 4.42 1.48
N ALA A 189 1.92 4.70 1.87
CA ALA A 189 1.38 6.05 1.92
C ALA A 189 2.12 6.91 2.96
N ALA A 190 2.42 6.38 4.14
CA ALA A 190 3.20 7.09 5.16
C ALA A 190 4.60 7.47 4.65
N ALA A 191 5.29 6.54 3.96
CA ALA A 191 6.59 6.84 3.35
C ALA A 191 6.49 7.98 2.32
N LEU A 192 5.47 7.98 1.47
CA LEU A 192 5.23 9.04 0.48
C LEU A 192 4.77 10.37 1.11
N ALA A 193 4.05 10.32 2.23
CA ALA A 193 3.65 11.52 2.98
C ALA A 193 4.88 12.25 3.55
N ILE A 194 5.86 11.49 4.05
CA ILE A 194 7.12 12.02 4.58
C ILE A 194 8.02 12.52 3.43
N LEU A 195 8.30 11.67 2.44
CA LEU A 195 9.26 12.00 1.38
C LEU A 195 8.70 13.02 0.38
N GLY A 196 7.42 12.92 0.03
CA GLY A 196 6.82 13.64 -1.08
C GLY A 196 7.54 13.38 -2.41
N ARG A 197 7.45 14.35 -3.35
CA ARG A 197 8.19 14.28 -4.61
C ARG A 197 9.68 14.60 -4.47
N THR A 198 10.11 15.12 -3.33
CA THR A 198 11.53 15.40 -3.07
C THR A 198 12.35 14.11 -3.14
N GLY A 199 11.78 12.99 -2.69
CA GLY A 199 12.40 11.67 -2.86
C GLY A 199 12.66 11.28 -4.32
N GLU A 200 11.89 11.82 -5.28
CA GLU A 200 12.03 11.55 -6.72
C GLU A 200 12.98 12.53 -7.45
N LYS A 201 13.27 13.70 -6.84
CA LYS A 201 13.98 14.80 -7.50
C LYS A 201 15.49 14.81 -7.30
N GLU A 202 16.04 13.95 -6.44
CA GLU A 202 17.49 13.81 -6.23
C GLU A 202 18.24 13.35 -7.51
N TYR A 203 17.53 13.07 -8.62
CA TYR A 203 18.08 12.78 -9.95
C TYR A 203 18.01 13.92 -10.97
N ALA A 204 17.21 14.96 -10.72
CA ALA A 204 16.97 16.00 -11.72
C ALA A 204 18.07 17.08 -11.75
N GLU A 205 18.94 17.13 -10.74
CA GLU A 205 19.98 18.17 -10.58
C GLU A 205 21.41 17.65 -10.82
N VAL A 206 21.57 16.42 -11.30
CA VAL A 206 22.90 15.79 -11.57
C VAL A 206 23.10 15.51 -13.08
N ARG A 207 22.47 16.30 -13.94
CA ARG A 207 22.76 16.31 -15.39
C ARG A 207 22.97 17.73 -15.88
#